data_AF-A0A1D8A2H7-F1
#
_entry.id   AF-A0A1D8A2H7-F1
#
_cell.length_a   1.000
_cell.length_b   1.000
_cell.length_c   1.000
_cell.angle_alpha   90.00
_cell.angle_beta   90.00
_cell.angle_gamma   90.00
#
_symmetry.space_group_name_H-M   'P 1'
#
loop_
_entity.id
_entity.type
_entity.pdbx_description
1 polymer ?
#
loop_
_entity_poly.entity_id
_entity_poly.type
_entity_poly.pdbx_seq_one_letter_code
_entity_poly.pdbx_strand_id
1 'polypeptide(L)'
;MSAARQVAYGGPLHRIANKPVKGGGARIALMPDHPAIREGRTLFRSRVVHPDVSPRLLVSGENQRKIGKRITKGRWKGFPLYTLTLEERATCPRTCGEWSTCYGNNMNWSRRHVAGIDLEVRLIAEALSLAERHPNGFAVRLHILGDFYSLAYVDLWANLLAEVPQLHVFGFTARDPEDDIGSAVAALNYDWPDRWVVRFSGIDSLVIDTAADSQHVLCPVQTGKTDCCGTCGLCWTMDRPVEFVRH
;
A
#
# COMPACT_ATOMS: atom_id res chain seq x y z
N MET A 1 12.23 -3.71 -44.11
CA MET A 1 12.83 -2.81 -43.09
C MET A 1 12.12 -3.08 -41.77
N SER A 2 12.74 -3.90 -40.90
CA SER A 2 12.17 -4.24 -39.59
C SER A 2 12.50 -3.12 -38.62
N ALA A 3 11.48 -2.47 -38.07
CA ALA A 3 11.65 -1.42 -37.07
C ALA A 3 12.31 -2.01 -35.82
N ALA A 4 13.58 -1.66 -35.60
CA ALA A 4 14.30 -2.02 -34.39
C ALA A 4 13.56 -1.43 -33.18
N ARG A 5 13.02 -2.31 -32.31
CA ARG A 5 12.53 -1.92 -30.99
C ARG A 5 13.73 -1.41 -30.19
N GLN A 6 13.84 -0.10 -30.00
CA GLN A 6 14.70 0.48 -28.99
C GLN A 6 14.19 0.03 -27.61
N VAL A 7 14.90 -0.88 -26.97
CA VAL A 7 14.70 -1.20 -25.56
C VAL A 7 15.49 -0.15 -24.77
N ALA A 8 14.80 0.72 -24.05
CA ALA A 8 15.41 1.70 -23.17
C ALA A 8 16.36 1.00 -22.17
N TYR A 9 17.49 1.63 -21.87
CA TYR A 9 18.44 1.15 -20.86
C TYR A 9 17.72 1.03 -19.51
N GLY A 10 17.55 -0.20 -19.01
CA GLY A 10 16.85 -0.50 -17.75
C GLY A 10 15.85 -1.64 -17.91
N GLY A 11 16.16 -2.82 -17.36
CA GLY A 11 15.25 -3.97 -17.35
C GLY A 11 13.96 -3.72 -16.53
N PRO A 12 13.00 -4.67 -16.57
CA PRO A 12 11.73 -4.52 -15.86
C PRO A 12 11.95 -4.26 -14.35
N LEU A 13 11.21 -3.29 -13.78
CA LEU A 13 11.26 -3.03 -12.33
C LEU A 13 10.50 -4.08 -11.51
N HIS A 14 10.06 -5.17 -12.12
CA HIS A 14 9.26 -6.22 -11.51
C HIS A 14 9.68 -7.59 -12.04
N ARG A 15 9.53 -8.64 -11.23
CA ARG A 15 9.80 -10.03 -11.67
C ARG A 15 8.71 -10.57 -12.60
N ILE A 16 7.48 -10.08 -12.48
CA ILE A 16 6.30 -10.59 -13.20
C ILE A 16 6.21 -9.95 -14.60
N ALA A 17 6.94 -10.46 -15.58
CA ALA A 17 6.92 -9.94 -16.95
C ALA A 17 5.61 -10.28 -17.72
N ASN A 18 5.25 -9.45 -18.70
CA ASN A 18 4.25 -9.72 -19.75
C ASN A 18 2.78 -9.91 -19.35
N LYS A 19 2.30 -9.34 -18.22
CA LYS A 19 0.85 -9.22 -17.96
C LYS A 19 0.48 -7.74 -17.76
N PRO A 20 -0.53 -7.19 -18.45
CA PRO A 20 -0.98 -5.83 -18.17
C PRO A 20 -1.36 -5.73 -16.69
N VAL A 21 -1.08 -4.58 -16.06
CA VAL A 21 -1.70 -4.26 -14.77
C VAL A 21 -3.19 -4.20 -15.06
N LYS A 22 -3.95 -5.23 -14.64
CA LYS A 22 -5.39 -5.25 -14.87
C LYS A 22 -6.01 -4.07 -14.12
N GLY A 23 -6.48 -3.06 -14.84
CA GLY A 23 -7.58 -2.24 -14.41
C GLY A 23 -8.88 -2.96 -14.78
N GLY A 24 -9.81 -3.11 -13.85
CA GLY A 24 -11.12 -3.74 -14.12
C GLY A 24 -11.13 -5.27 -14.01
N GLY A 25 -10.68 -5.80 -12.87
CA GLY A 25 -11.02 -7.18 -12.48
C GLY A 25 -12.54 -7.36 -12.34
N ALA A 26 -13.00 -8.61 -12.22
CA ALA A 26 -14.39 -8.86 -11.85
C ALA A 26 -14.60 -8.29 -10.44
N ARG A 27 -15.50 -7.30 -10.32
CA ARG A 27 -15.82 -6.68 -9.04
C ARG A 27 -16.44 -7.72 -8.13
N ILE A 28 -15.75 -8.07 -7.05
CA ILE A 28 -16.29 -8.98 -6.03
C ILE A 28 -16.87 -8.11 -4.91
N ALA A 29 -18.18 -7.87 -4.98
CA ALA A 29 -18.94 -7.28 -3.89
C ALA A 29 -19.52 -8.39 -3.02
N LEU A 30 -19.24 -8.35 -1.72
CA LEU A 30 -19.82 -9.30 -0.77
C LEU A 30 -21.19 -8.82 -0.30
N MET A 31 -22.14 -9.75 -0.17
CA MET A 31 -23.45 -9.44 0.41
C MET A 31 -23.33 -9.02 1.88
N PRO A 32 -24.25 -8.18 2.40
CA PRO A 32 -24.19 -7.70 3.79
C PRO A 32 -24.19 -8.79 4.85
N ASP A 33 -24.81 -9.93 4.55
CA ASP A 33 -24.89 -11.09 5.44
C ASP A 33 -23.70 -12.05 5.33
N HIS A 34 -22.79 -11.81 4.37
CA HIS A 34 -21.62 -12.65 4.17
C HIS A 34 -20.75 -12.67 5.45
N PRO A 35 -20.26 -13.85 5.89
CA PRO A 35 -19.49 -13.97 7.13
C PRO A 35 -18.29 -13.02 7.24
N ALA A 36 -17.55 -12.81 6.14
CA ALA A 36 -16.43 -11.86 6.10
C ALA A 36 -16.85 -10.40 6.42
N ILE A 37 -18.07 -10.01 6.05
CA ILE A 37 -18.62 -8.68 6.31
C ILE A 37 -19.06 -8.56 7.76
N ARG A 38 -19.86 -9.50 8.24
CA ARG A 38 -20.41 -9.50 9.60
C ARG A 38 -19.32 -9.62 10.66
N GLU A 39 -18.43 -10.60 10.50
CA GLU A 39 -17.37 -10.86 11.48
C GLU A 39 -16.23 -9.84 11.35
N GLY A 40 -16.05 -9.22 10.17
CA GLY A 40 -14.95 -8.31 9.90
C GLY A 40 -13.61 -9.01 9.80
N ARG A 41 -13.54 -9.92 8.84
CA ARG A 41 -12.34 -10.68 8.53
C ARG A 41 -12.17 -10.81 7.04
N THR A 42 -11.03 -11.34 6.62
CA THR A 42 -10.82 -11.63 5.19
C THR A 42 -11.80 -12.68 4.65
N LEU A 43 -12.05 -12.62 3.33
CA LEU A 43 -12.64 -13.71 2.56
C LEU A 43 -11.73 -14.95 2.55
N PHE A 44 -10.40 -14.76 2.59
CA PHE A 44 -9.41 -15.82 2.39
C PHE A 44 -8.72 -16.22 3.70
N ARG A 45 -9.47 -16.86 4.61
CA ARG A 45 -8.97 -17.27 5.94
C ARG A 45 -7.69 -18.11 5.89
N SER A 46 -7.55 -18.98 4.89
CA SER A 46 -6.33 -19.80 4.70
C SER A 46 -5.09 -19.01 4.29
N ARG A 47 -5.22 -17.70 4.04
CA ARG A 47 -4.13 -16.77 3.75
C ARG A 47 -3.83 -15.81 4.89
N VAL A 48 -4.48 -15.98 6.03
CA VAL A 48 -4.11 -15.32 7.28
C VAL A 48 -2.86 -16.02 7.80
N VAL A 49 -1.80 -15.26 8.04
CA VAL A 49 -0.48 -15.78 8.42
C VAL A 49 -0.03 -15.07 9.67
N HIS A 50 0.39 -15.85 10.66
CA HIS A 50 0.91 -15.30 11.91
C HIS A 50 2.33 -14.73 11.69
N PRO A 51 2.69 -13.61 12.35
CA PRO A 51 3.98 -12.96 12.15
C PRO A 51 5.20 -13.84 12.47
N ASP A 52 5.11 -14.84 13.34
CA ASP A 52 6.21 -15.75 13.68
C ASP A 52 6.59 -16.72 12.55
N VAL A 53 5.61 -17.21 11.78
CA VAL A 53 5.81 -18.19 10.70
C VAL A 53 5.94 -17.56 9.31
N SER A 54 5.63 -16.27 9.17
CA SER A 54 5.85 -15.59 7.90
C SER A 54 7.37 -15.48 7.61
N PRO A 55 7.86 -15.68 6.38
CA PRO A 55 9.29 -15.52 6.10
C PRO A 55 9.75 -14.06 6.12
N ARG A 56 8.82 -13.10 5.94
CA ARG A 56 9.05 -11.66 6.00
C ARG A 56 7.73 -10.90 6.06
N LEU A 57 7.68 -9.80 6.81
CA LEU A 57 6.54 -8.88 6.86
C LEU A 57 6.64 -7.82 5.76
N LEU A 58 7.82 -7.20 5.62
CA LEU A 58 8.11 -6.18 4.62
C LEU A 58 8.57 -6.84 3.31
N VAL A 59 7.62 -7.00 2.38
CA VAL A 59 7.85 -7.71 1.12
C VAL A 59 8.36 -6.74 0.06
N SER A 60 9.47 -7.10 -0.61
CA SER A 60 10.00 -6.33 -1.75
C SER A 60 8.93 -6.15 -2.83
N GLY A 61 8.74 -4.90 -3.26
CA GLY A 61 7.83 -4.50 -4.32
C GLY A 61 8.16 -5.09 -5.69
N GLU A 62 9.37 -5.62 -5.88
CA GLU A 62 9.76 -6.39 -7.09
C GLU A 62 8.81 -7.58 -7.36
N ASN A 63 8.23 -8.14 -6.29
CA ASN A 63 7.28 -9.24 -6.36
C ASN A 63 5.85 -8.80 -6.69
N GLN A 64 5.60 -7.49 -6.79
CA GLN A 64 4.28 -6.92 -7.07
C GLN A 64 4.35 -5.99 -8.26
N ARG A 65 3.69 -6.37 -9.36
CA ARG A 65 3.76 -5.61 -10.61
C ARG A 65 3.33 -4.15 -10.48
N LYS A 66 2.27 -3.87 -9.69
CA LYS A 66 1.79 -2.50 -9.45
C LYS A 66 2.81 -1.66 -8.66
N ILE A 67 3.69 -2.26 -7.88
CA ILE A 67 4.58 -1.55 -6.94
C ILE A 67 5.94 -1.28 -7.56
N GLY A 68 6.58 -2.34 -8.06
CA GLY A 68 7.94 -2.29 -8.60
C GLY A 68 9.02 -2.28 -7.52
N LYS A 69 10.26 -2.52 -7.95
CA LYS A 69 11.43 -2.75 -7.11
C LYS A 69 12.03 -1.47 -6.52
N ARG A 70 12.04 -0.39 -7.29
CA ARG A 70 12.81 0.82 -7.01
C ARG A 70 12.07 2.07 -7.49
N ILE A 71 12.23 3.17 -6.75
CA ILE A 71 11.74 4.49 -7.15
C ILE A 71 12.72 5.12 -8.14
N THR A 72 12.24 5.57 -9.30
CA THR A 72 13.12 6.08 -10.37
C THR A 72 13.09 7.60 -10.54
N LYS A 73 12.17 8.30 -9.87
CA LYS A 73 12.02 9.76 -9.96
C LYS A 73 11.48 10.37 -8.66
N GLY A 74 11.60 11.70 -8.55
CA GLY A 74 11.17 12.46 -7.37
C GLY A 74 12.17 12.37 -6.20
N ARG A 75 11.78 12.92 -5.05
CA ARG A 75 12.64 13.06 -3.86
C ARG A 75 13.20 11.74 -3.30
N TRP A 76 12.51 10.63 -3.52
CA TRP A 76 12.92 9.30 -3.05
C TRP A 76 13.60 8.45 -4.14
N LYS A 77 14.12 9.09 -5.19
CA LYS A 77 14.78 8.40 -6.31
C LYS A 77 15.94 7.54 -5.79
N GLY A 78 15.97 6.28 -6.24
CA GLY A 78 16.98 5.31 -5.86
C GLY A 78 16.54 4.35 -4.77
N PHE A 79 15.52 4.71 -3.97
CA PHE A 79 15.09 3.89 -2.84
C PHE A 79 14.43 2.59 -3.33
N PRO A 80 14.75 1.43 -2.74
CA PRO A 80 13.97 0.22 -2.91
C PRO A 80 12.59 0.37 -2.27
N LEU A 81 11.61 -0.31 -2.87
CA LEU A 81 10.23 -0.34 -2.39
C LEU A 81 9.91 -1.63 -1.67
N TYR A 82 9.28 -1.51 -0.51
CA TYR A 82 8.72 -2.59 0.29
C TYR A 82 7.23 -2.36 0.51
N THR A 83 6.53 -3.40 0.93
CA THR A 83 5.08 -3.38 1.12
C THR A 83 4.73 -4.13 2.38
N LEU A 84 3.72 -3.65 3.10
CA LEU A 84 3.09 -4.37 4.19
C LEU A 84 1.64 -4.69 3.82
N THR A 85 1.23 -5.93 4.12
CA THR A 85 -0.14 -6.40 3.92
C THR A 85 -0.65 -6.94 5.25
N LEU A 86 -1.69 -6.33 5.80
CA LEU A 86 -2.40 -6.81 6.98
C LEU A 86 -3.69 -7.51 6.55
N GLU A 87 -4.38 -8.13 7.49
CA GLU A 87 -5.72 -8.64 7.25
C GLU A 87 -6.73 -7.48 7.09
N GLU A 88 -7.31 -7.36 5.89
CA GLU A 88 -8.41 -6.44 5.64
C GLU A 88 -9.62 -6.76 6.52
N ARG A 89 -10.40 -5.73 6.87
CA ARG A 89 -11.55 -5.78 7.78
C ARG A 89 -11.20 -6.08 9.24
N ALA A 90 -10.27 -6.98 9.51
CA ALA A 90 -9.80 -7.22 10.87
C ALA A 90 -9.05 -6.02 11.44
N THR A 91 -8.36 -5.27 10.57
CA THR A 91 -7.58 -4.06 10.94
C THR A 91 -8.20 -2.75 10.47
N CYS A 92 -9.17 -2.80 9.54
CA CYS A 92 -9.80 -1.61 8.98
C CYS A 92 -10.90 -1.05 9.90
N PRO A 93 -11.16 0.27 9.86
CA PRO A 93 -12.35 0.82 10.49
C PRO A 93 -13.63 0.25 9.84
N ARG A 94 -14.67 0.01 10.64
CA ARG A 94 -15.97 -0.51 10.16
C ARG A 94 -16.68 0.46 9.21
N THR A 95 -16.32 1.74 9.27
CA THR A 95 -16.83 2.83 8.41
C THR A 95 -16.17 2.89 7.03
N CYS A 96 -15.19 2.02 6.73
CA CYS A 96 -14.52 2.00 5.43
C CYS A 96 -15.52 1.88 4.26
N GLY A 97 -15.52 2.86 3.35
CA GLY A 97 -16.45 2.89 2.21
C GLY A 97 -16.33 1.71 1.24
N GLU A 98 -15.18 1.04 1.21
CA GLU A 98 -14.93 -0.15 0.39
C GLU A 98 -15.08 -1.46 1.18
N TRP A 99 -15.83 -1.47 2.29
CA TRP A 99 -15.96 -2.66 3.15
C TRP A 99 -16.50 -3.89 2.40
N SER A 100 -17.55 -3.73 1.59
CA SER A 100 -18.16 -4.81 0.80
C SER A 100 -17.38 -5.11 -0.49
N THR A 101 -16.78 -4.08 -1.09
CA THR A 101 -16.06 -4.09 -2.38
C THR A 101 -14.54 -4.10 -2.22
N CYS A 102 -14.04 -4.47 -1.04
CA CYS A 102 -12.63 -4.38 -0.68
C CYS A 102 -11.73 -4.96 -1.77
N TYR A 103 -10.68 -4.23 -2.14
CA TYR A 103 -9.66 -4.67 -3.10
C TYR A 103 -9.11 -6.07 -2.79
N GLY A 104 -9.03 -6.43 -1.50
CA GLY A 104 -8.60 -7.74 -1.02
C GLY A 104 -9.47 -8.91 -1.48
N ASN A 105 -10.73 -8.68 -1.87
CA ASN A 105 -11.64 -9.72 -2.37
C ASN A 105 -11.10 -10.35 -3.67
N ASN A 106 -10.32 -9.60 -4.46
CA ASN A 106 -9.66 -10.06 -5.68
C ASN A 106 -8.23 -10.59 -5.46
N MET A 107 -7.79 -10.75 -4.20
CA MET A 107 -6.41 -11.10 -3.83
C MET A 107 -6.32 -12.43 -3.06
N ASN A 108 -6.73 -13.53 -3.69
CA ASN A 108 -6.78 -14.86 -3.08
C ASN A 108 -5.40 -15.50 -2.77
N TRP A 109 -4.31 -14.95 -3.30
CA TRP A 109 -2.94 -15.42 -3.05
C TRP A 109 -2.14 -14.54 -2.09
N SER A 110 -2.64 -13.37 -1.73
CA SER A 110 -1.93 -12.45 -0.84
C SER A 110 -1.92 -12.97 0.59
N ARG A 111 -0.74 -13.04 1.19
CA ARG A 111 -0.60 -13.29 2.64
C ARG A 111 -1.08 -12.06 3.40
N ARG A 112 -1.88 -12.29 4.44
CA ARG A 112 -2.48 -11.30 5.31
C ARG A 112 -1.92 -11.50 6.70
N HIS A 113 -1.09 -10.57 7.16
CA HIS A 113 -0.47 -10.74 8.47
C HIS A 113 -1.48 -10.36 9.56
N VAL A 114 -1.54 -11.21 10.59
CA VAL A 114 -2.32 -10.93 11.81
C VAL A 114 -1.71 -9.73 12.51
N ALA A 115 -2.57 -8.79 12.94
CA ALA A 115 -2.18 -7.63 13.73
C ALA A 115 -1.93 -7.98 15.20
N GLY A 116 -1.12 -7.18 15.88
CA GLY A 116 -0.82 -7.33 17.31
C GLY A 116 0.67 -7.28 17.62
N ILE A 117 1.01 -7.54 18.88
CA ILE A 117 2.35 -7.30 19.41
C ILE A 117 3.46 -8.05 18.66
N ASP A 118 3.21 -9.30 18.25
CA ASP A 118 4.21 -10.10 17.52
C ASP A 118 4.50 -9.52 16.13
N LEU A 119 3.49 -8.92 15.49
CA LEU A 119 3.68 -8.19 14.23
C LEU A 119 4.54 -6.97 14.47
N GLU A 120 4.21 -6.20 15.50
CA GLU A 120 4.84 -4.92 15.85
C GLU A 120 6.32 -5.09 16.19
N VAL A 121 6.64 -6.02 17.10
CA VAL A 121 8.04 -6.35 17.46
C VAL A 121 8.83 -6.76 16.22
N ARG A 122 8.25 -7.58 15.36
CA ARG A 122 8.93 -8.05 14.15
C ARG A 122 9.08 -6.95 13.09
N LEU A 123 8.13 -6.03 12.97
CA LEU A 123 8.23 -4.88 12.08
C LEU A 123 9.42 -4.00 12.46
N ILE A 124 9.65 -3.78 13.76
CA ILE A 124 10.81 -3.03 14.25
C ILE A 124 12.11 -3.70 13.78
N ALA A 125 12.24 -5.00 14.04
CA ALA A 125 13.43 -5.76 13.62
C ALA A 125 13.66 -5.73 12.10
N GLU A 126 12.60 -5.88 11.30
CA GLU A 126 12.72 -5.82 9.83
C GLU A 126 13.05 -4.41 9.31
N ALA A 127 12.51 -3.36 9.92
CA ALA A 127 12.80 -1.97 9.56
C ALA A 127 14.27 -1.61 9.85
N LEU A 128 14.78 -1.99 11.03
CA LEU A 128 16.20 -1.80 11.38
C LEU A 128 17.12 -2.57 10.43
N SER A 129 16.82 -3.83 10.13
CA SER A 129 17.58 -4.61 9.15
C SER A 129 17.54 -4.00 7.74
N LEU A 130 16.43 -3.36 7.35
CA LEU A 130 16.35 -2.66 6.08
C LEU A 130 17.18 -1.38 6.08
N ALA A 131 17.24 -0.66 7.20
CA ALA A 131 18.06 0.53 7.35
C ALA A 131 19.55 0.23 7.16
N GLU A 132 20.04 -0.84 7.78
CA GLU A 132 21.43 -1.31 7.63
C GLU A 132 21.76 -1.67 6.17
N ARG A 133 20.82 -2.34 5.47
CA ARG A 133 21.01 -2.74 4.07
C ARG A 133 20.88 -1.60 3.08
N HIS A 134 20.14 -0.55 3.43
CA HIS A 134 19.83 0.58 2.56
C HIS A 134 20.20 1.89 3.25
N PRO A 135 21.50 2.17 3.49
CA PRO A 135 21.95 3.37 4.19
C PRO A 135 21.52 4.67 3.51
N ASN A 136 21.26 4.61 2.19
CA ASN A 136 20.79 5.75 1.41
C ASN A 136 19.27 5.98 1.51
N GLY A 137 18.49 5.08 2.11
CA GLY A 137 17.04 5.18 2.24
C GLY A 137 16.26 4.04 1.59
N PHE A 138 15.08 3.74 2.12
CA PHE A 138 14.12 2.81 1.56
C PHE A 138 12.69 3.30 1.82
N ALA A 139 11.74 2.87 0.98
CA ALA A 139 10.34 3.26 1.11
C ALA A 139 9.43 2.05 1.36
N VAL A 140 8.51 2.19 2.30
CA VAL A 140 7.49 1.19 2.65
C VAL A 140 6.12 1.71 2.22
N ARG A 141 5.40 0.91 1.44
CA ARG A 141 3.99 1.16 1.16
C ARG A 141 3.11 0.53 2.23
N LEU A 142 2.40 1.37 2.97
CA LEU A 142 1.35 0.99 3.90
C LEU A 142 -0.05 1.23 3.28
N HIS A 143 -1.04 0.43 3.58
CA HIS A 143 -0.94 -1.02 3.47
C HIS A 143 -1.40 -1.44 2.06
N ILE A 144 -1.00 -2.63 1.61
CA ILE A 144 -1.60 -3.22 0.40
C ILE A 144 -3.05 -3.65 0.71
N LEU A 145 -3.26 -4.22 1.90
CA LEU A 145 -4.55 -4.57 2.51
C LEU A 145 -4.47 -4.29 4.01
N GLY A 146 -5.63 -4.04 4.62
CA GLY A 146 -5.73 -3.65 6.03
C GLY A 146 -5.50 -2.15 6.24
N ASP A 147 -5.44 -1.75 7.51
CA ASP A 147 -5.33 -0.34 7.91
C ASP A 147 -4.67 -0.20 9.29
N PHE A 148 -4.49 1.04 9.76
CA PHE A 148 -4.07 1.35 11.12
C PHE A 148 -5.14 0.88 12.12
N TYR A 149 -4.79 -0.03 13.03
CA TYR A 149 -5.76 -0.70 13.91
C TYR A 149 -5.73 -0.25 15.37
N SER A 150 -4.71 0.49 15.79
CA SER A 150 -4.57 1.02 17.16
C SER A 150 -3.65 2.25 17.18
N LEU A 151 -3.75 3.06 18.24
CA LEU A 151 -2.81 4.16 18.51
C LEU A 151 -1.38 3.63 18.69
N ALA A 152 -1.21 2.56 19.45
CA ALA A 152 0.10 1.91 19.65
C ALA A 152 0.77 1.52 18.31
N TYR A 153 -0.02 1.09 17.33
CA TYR A 153 0.51 0.77 16.01
C TYR A 153 0.94 2.02 15.23
N VAL A 154 0.25 3.16 15.40
CA VAL A 154 0.68 4.45 14.83
C VAL A 154 1.97 4.93 15.53
N ASP A 155 2.02 4.84 16.85
CA ASP A 155 3.18 5.22 17.67
C ASP A 155 4.44 4.40 17.30
N LEU A 156 4.27 3.11 16.96
CA LEU A 156 5.37 2.30 16.44
C LEU A 156 5.97 2.94 15.18
N TRP A 157 5.16 3.42 14.25
CA TRP A 157 5.67 4.07 13.04
C TRP A 157 6.29 5.43 13.35
N ALA A 158 5.74 6.18 14.30
CA ALA A 158 6.32 7.42 14.79
C ALA A 158 7.74 7.19 15.34
N ASN A 159 7.90 6.17 16.20
CA ASN A 159 9.19 5.79 16.78
C ASN A 159 10.17 5.32 15.70
N LEU A 160 9.73 4.49 14.75
CA LEU A 160 10.58 4.08 13.63
C LEU A 160 11.01 5.25 12.75
N LEU A 161 10.16 6.25 12.51
CA LEU A 161 10.57 7.45 11.77
C LEU A 161 11.65 8.24 12.53
N ALA A 162 11.52 8.35 13.86
CA ALA A 162 12.50 9.04 14.70
C ALA A 162 13.84 8.30 14.75
N GLU A 163 13.82 6.98 14.91
CA GLU A 163 15.02 6.15 15.08
C GLU A 163 15.68 5.70 13.77
N VAL A 164 14.93 5.67 12.67
CA VAL A 164 15.40 5.17 11.37
C VAL A 164 15.35 6.29 10.33
N PRO A 165 16.41 7.12 10.20
CA PRO A 165 16.50 8.18 9.21
C PRO A 165 16.26 7.71 7.76
N GLN A 166 16.60 6.46 7.46
CA GLN A 166 16.46 5.85 6.13
C GLN A 166 15.00 5.53 5.77
N LEU A 167 14.11 5.42 6.76
CA LEU A 167 12.74 5.01 6.55
C LEU A 167 11.91 6.13 5.91
N HIS A 168 11.24 5.77 4.83
CA HIS A 168 10.19 6.56 4.21
C HIS A 168 8.94 5.69 4.07
N VAL A 169 7.77 6.30 4.21
CA VAL A 169 6.49 5.62 4.21
C VAL A 169 5.52 6.40 3.34
N PHE A 170 4.77 5.66 2.52
CA PHE A 170 3.58 6.22 1.87
C PHE A 170 2.44 5.24 1.91
N GLY A 171 1.21 5.73 1.85
CA GLY A 171 0.07 4.85 1.96
C GLY A 171 -1.30 5.47 1.83
N PHE A 172 -2.28 4.67 2.19
CA PHE A 172 -3.69 5.05 2.24
C PHE A 172 -4.31 4.53 3.52
N THR A 173 -5.23 5.30 4.09
CA THR A 173 -6.04 4.87 5.24
C THR A 173 -7.51 5.20 4.98
N ALA A 174 -8.40 4.37 5.50
CA ALA A 174 -9.83 4.62 5.55
C ALA A 174 -10.29 5.14 6.93
N ARG A 175 -9.34 5.45 7.82
CA ARG A 175 -9.61 6.14 9.09
C ARG A 175 -10.21 7.51 8.84
N ASP A 176 -11.05 7.93 9.76
CA ASP A 176 -11.53 9.30 9.77
C ASP A 176 -10.43 10.20 10.37
N PRO A 177 -9.98 11.27 9.69
CA PRO A 177 -9.01 12.20 10.27
C PRO A 177 -9.41 12.76 11.65
N GLU A 178 -10.70 12.75 11.96
CA GLU A 178 -11.25 13.23 13.23
C GLU A 178 -11.32 12.14 14.32
N ASP A 179 -11.15 10.84 13.96
CA ASP A 179 -11.04 9.78 14.96
C ASP A 179 -9.63 9.72 15.59
N ASP A 180 -9.49 9.14 16.78
CA ASP A 180 -8.21 9.13 17.52
C ASP A 180 -7.03 8.59 16.69
N ILE A 181 -7.25 7.51 15.91
CA ILE A 181 -6.20 6.87 15.11
C ILE A 181 -5.90 7.71 13.87
N GLY A 182 -6.92 8.19 13.17
CA GLY A 182 -6.76 9.04 12.00
C GLY A 182 -6.11 10.38 12.34
N SER A 183 -6.46 10.97 13.48
CA SER A 183 -5.82 12.17 14.01
C SER A 183 -4.33 11.95 14.26
N ALA A 184 -3.95 10.82 14.87
CA ALA A 184 -2.54 10.46 15.05
C ALA A 184 -1.80 10.25 13.72
N VAL A 185 -2.44 9.62 12.72
CA VAL A 185 -1.87 9.48 11.36
C VAL A 185 -1.71 10.85 10.67
N ALA A 186 -2.66 11.76 10.86
CA ALA A 186 -2.60 13.11 10.33
C ALA A 186 -1.48 13.93 11.00
N ALA A 187 -1.27 13.77 12.30
CA ALA A 187 -0.13 14.35 13.02
C ALA A 187 1.20 13.88 12.40
N LEU A 188 1.35 12.59 12.08
CA LEU A 188 2.56 12.11 11.40
C LEU A 188 2.78 12.72 10.00
N ASN A 189 1.71 12.98 9.23
CA ASN A 189 1.84 13.71 7.96
C ASN A 189 2.33 15.15 8.18
N TYR A 190 1.92 15.79 9.27
CA TYR A 190 2.36 17.13 9.63
C TYR A 190 3.81 17.17 10.14
N ASP A 191 4.19 16.21 11.00
CA ASP A 191 5.50 16.16 11.63
C ASP A 191 6.61 15.68 10.69
N TRP A 192 6.27 14.79 9.74
CA TRP A 192 7.24 14.15 8.85
C TRP A 192 6.88 14.26 7.35
N PRO A 193 6.56 15.44 6.80
CA PRO A 193 6.00 15.60 5.44
C PRO A 193 6.93 15.12 4.31
N ASP A 194 8.23 15.01 4.59
CA ASP A 194 9.24 14.50 3.66
C ASP A 194 9.40 12.97 3.66
N ARG A 195 8.99 12.32 4.76
CA ARG A 195 9.22 10.88 5.00
C ARG A 195 7.96 10.08 5.24
N TRP A 196 6.84 10.71 5.55
CA TRP A 196 5.56 10.07 5.80
C TRP A 196 4.47 10.74 4.96
N VAL A 197 3.84 9.96 4.07
CA VAL A 197 2.74 10.44 3.22
C VAL A 197 1.61 9.42 3.18
N VAL A 198 0.70 9.51 4.14
CA VAL A 198 -0.51 8.68 4.18
C VAL A 198 -1.71 9.51 3.74
N ARG A 199 -2.40 9.03 2.70
CA ARG A 199 -3.56 9.71 2.09
C ARG A 199 -4.86 9.18 2.69
N PHE A 200 -5.80 10.07 3.02
CA PHE A 200 -7.09 9.66 3.55
C PHE A 200 -8.07 9.30 2.44
N SER A 201 -8.70 8.14 2.57
CA SER A 201 -9.70 7.65 1.60
C SER A 201 -10.98 8.45 1.74
N GLY A 202 -11.56 8.88 0.62
CA GLY A 202 -12.69 9.81 0.59
C GLY A 202 -12.30 11.29 0.55
N ILE A 203 -11.02 11.61 0.80
CA ILE A 203 -10.50 12.99 0.81
C ILE A 203 -9.36 13.13 -0.22
N ASP A 204 -8.22 12.48 0.03
CA ASP A 204 -7.01 12.55 -0.81
C ASP A 204 -6.93 11.41 -1.83
N SER A 205 -7.74 10.37 -1.63
CA SER A 205 -7.82 9.24 -2.53
C SER A 205 -9.26 8.74 -2.65
N LEU A 206 -9.68 8.48 -3.88
CA LEU A 206 -11.06 8.14 -4.20
C LEU A 206 -11.10 6.84 -4.99
N VAL A 207 -12.16 6.06 -4.77
CA VAL A 207 -12.46 4.88 -5.59
C VAL A 207 -13.67 5.18 -6.44
N ILE A 208 -13.50 5.07 -7.76
CA ILE A 208 -14.52 5.33 -8.76
C ILE A 208 -14.89 4.05 -9.51
N ASP A 209 -16.10 3.96 -10.04
CA ASP A 209 -16.54 2.77 -10.77
C ASP A 209 -15.85 2.65 -12.12
N THR A 210 -15.79 3.73 -12.88
CA THR A 210 -15.21 3.72 -14.22
C THR A 210 -14.22 4.85 -14.42
N ALA A 211 -13.28 4.66 -15.34
CA ALA A 211 -12.33 5.71 -15.72
C ALA A 211 -13.00 6.95 -16.34
N ALA A 212 -14.23 6.81 -16.86
CA ALA A 212 -14.99 7.92 -17.43
C ALA A 212 -15.53 8.87 -16.36
N ASP A 213 -15.67 8.39 -15.11
CA ASP A 213 -16.17 9.18 -13.97
C ASP A 213 -15.07 10.01 -13.30
N SER A 214 -13.84 9.94 -13.82
CA SER A 214 -12.66 10.57 -13.22
C SER A 214 -12.76 12.10 -13.27
N GLN A 215 -12.67 12.74 -12.12
CA GLN A 215 -12.65 14.21 -11.98
C GLN A 215 -11.28 14.71 -11.50
N HIS A 216 -10.44 13.81 -10.99
CA HIS A 216 -9.12 14.10 -10.48
C HIS A 216 -8.04 13.29 -11.21
N VAL A 217 -6.90 13.03 -10.55
CA VAL A 217 -5.80 12.31 -11.19
C VAL A 217 -6.09 10.81 -11.13
N LEU A 218 -6.59 10.25 -12.22
CA LEU A 218 -6.71 8.80 -12.37
C LEU A 218 -5.33 8.12 -12.29
N CYS A 219 -5.21 7.08 -11.47
CA CYS A 219 -3.96 6.37 -11.24
C CYS A 219 -3.25 5.97 -12.55
N PRO A 220 -2.06 6.53 -12.85
CA PRO A 220 -1.34 6.23 -14.08
C PRO A 220 -0.93 4.76 -14.21
N VAL A 221 -0.74 4.07 -13.09
CA VAL A 221 -0.36 2.65 -13.08
C VAL A 221 -1.54 1.76 -13.50
N GLN A 222 -2.77 2.07 -13.04
CA GLN A 222 -3.96 1.29 -13.43
C GLN A 222 -4.33 1.49 -14.90
N THR A 223 -4.03 2.68 -15.44
CA THR A 223 -4.31 3.03 -16.84
C THR A 223 -3.15 2.69 -17.78
N GLY A 224 -2.08 2.07 -17.28
CA GLY A 224 -0.92 1.69 -18.08
C GLY A 224 -0.06 2.86 -18.60
N LYS A 225 -0.29 4.08 -18.10
CA LYS A 225 0.51 5.28 -18.44
C LYS A 225 1.92 5.24 -17.81
N THR A 226 2.16 4.37 -16.84
CA THR A 226 3.47 4.11 -16.25
C THR A 226 3.55 2.66 -15.74
N ASP A 227 4.76 2.10 -15.64
CA ASP A 227 4.94 0.67 -15.37
C ASP A 227 4.47 0.26 -13.97
N CYS A 228 4.85 1.03 -12.95
CA CYS A 228 4.55 0.72 -11.54
C CYS A 228 4.56 1.98 -10.66
N CYS A 229 4.23 1.84 -9.38
CA CYS A 229 4.32 2.93 -8.40
C CYS A 229 5.73 3.54 -8.37
N GLY A 230 6.79 2.72 -8.42
CA GLY A 230 8.18 3.17 -8.44
C GLY A 230 8.55 4.08 -9.62
N THR A 231 7.94 3.89 -10.80
CA THR A 231 8.08 4.82 -11.94
C THR A 231 7.08 5.96 -11.91
N CYS A 232 6.02 5.85 -11.10
CA CYS A 232 4.91 6.81 -11.04
C CYS A 232 5.18 7.97 -10.07
N GLY A 233 5.52 7.69 -8.82
CA GLY A 233 5.78 8.71 -7.79
C GLY A 233 4.55 9.44 -7.21
N LEU A 234 3.45 9.54 -7.96
CA LEU A 234 2.41 10.53 -7.67
C LEU A 234 1.73 10.41 -6.30
N CYS A 235 1.68 9.22 -5.70
CA CYS A 235 1.00 9.03 -4.41
C CYS A 235 1.76 9.62 -3.22
N TRP A 236 3.00 10.07 -3.39
CA TRP A 236 3.82 10.68 -2.32
C TRP A 236 4.52 11.98 -2.76
N THR A 237 4.17 12.53 -3.92
CA THR A 237 4.82 13.73 -4.47
C THR A 237 3.84 14.80 -4.92
N MET A 238 2.53 14.57 -4.80
CA MET A 238 1.51 15.47 -5.35
C MET A 238 0.37 15.60 -4.35
N ASP A 239 -0.19 16.80 -4.27
CA ASP A 239 -1.22 17.13 -3.28
C ASP A 239 -2.65 16.92 -3.81
N ARG A 240 -2.82 16.75 -5.12
CA ARG A 240 -4.15 16.50 -5.73
C ARG A 240 -4.69 15.11 -5.43
N PRO A 241 -6.02 14.96 -5.22
CA PRO A 241 -6.63 13.65 -5.04
C PRO A 241 -6.28 12.67 -6.17
N VAL A 242 -6.04 11.42 -5.79
CA VAL A 242 -5.79 10.33 -6.74
C VAL A 242 -7.00 9.41 -6.80
N GLU A 243 -7.48 9.13 -8.00
CA GLU A 243 -8.61 8.24 -8.21
C GLU A 243 -8.13 6.86 -8.63
N PHE A 244 -8.79 5.84 -8.09
CA PHE A 244 -8.58 4.45 -8.45
C PHE A 244 -9.87 3.84 -8.99
N VAL A 245 -9.79 3.19 -10.15
CA VAL A 245 -10.93 2.39 -10.64
C VAL A 245 -11.10 1.17 -9.74
N ARG A 246 -12.34 0.89 -9.31
CA ARG A 246 -12.71 -0.28 -8.52
C ARG A 246 -12.34 -1.59 -9.24
N HIS A 247 -11.90 -2.60 -8.49
CA HIS A 247 -11.47 -3.91 -9.02
C HIS A 247 -12.36 -5.06 -8.58
#